data_AF-A0A7S0M286-F1
#
_entry.id   AF-A0A7S0M286-F1
#
_cell.length_a   1.000
_cell.length_b   1.000
_cell.length_c   1.000
_cell.angle_alpha   90.00
_cell.angle_beta   90.00
_cell.angle_gamma   90.00
#
_symmetry.space_group_name_H-M   'P 1'
#
loop_
_entity.id
_entity.type
_entity.pdbx_description
1 polymer ?
#
loop_
_entity_poly.entity_id
_entity_poly.type
_entity_poly.pdbx_seq_one_letter_code
_entity_poly.pdbx_strand_id
1 'polypeptide(L)'
;QTLQGMLLTGEEKFDVVFPATVLKGAAAAVAGKTLKESASLDGAVLSGFVLSALGDESVQVRDAGAYVASSLKTELIMPILESYIDTDGNGEADLDRADRAAAGVALVMGRLANRNKERAFCKTVELRICNLLYCPSDLVRAKAAEGLSALIQVIPAEDAKALLEQFRKELPGADPKAAAYGLAGVVKGLTS
;
A
#
# COMPACT_ATOMS: atom_id res chain seq x y z
N GLN A 1 -14.92 -12.23 20.37
CA GLN A 1 -14.19 -13.04 19.36
C GLN A 1 -13.36 -12.09 18.53
N THR A 2 -12.06 -12.07 18.77
CA THR A 2 -11.12 -11.14 18.13
C THR A 2 -10.83 -11.66 16.73
N LEU A 3 -11.27 -10.96 15.70
CA LEU A 3 -11.06 -11.27 14.28
C LEU A 3 -9.59 -10.97 13.87
N GLN A 4 -8.62 -11.56 14.56
CA GLN A 4 -7.22 -11.54 14.13
C GLN A 4 -6.99 -12.73 13.18
N GLY A 5 -6.83 -12.45 11.88
CA GLY A 5 -6.26 -13.42 10.94
C GLY A 5 -7.17 -14.01 9.87
N MET A 6 -8.37 -13.50 9.62
CA MET A 6 -9.08 -13.84 8.37
C MET A 6 -8.36 -13.16 7.20
N LEU A 7 -7.75 -13.96 6.31
CA LEU A 7 -7.44 -13.50 4.96
C LEU A 7 -8.74 -13.00 4.33
N LEU A 8 -8.75 -11.74 3.89
CA LEU A 8 -9.87 -11.20 3.12
C LEU A 8 -10.05 -12.05 1.87
N THR A 9 -11.23 -12.63 1.73
CA THR A 9 -11.59 -13.45 0.57
C THR A 9 -12.19 -12.62 -0.56
N GLY A 10 -12.58 -11.38 -0.27
CA GLY A 10 -13.29 -10.50 -1.18
C GLY A 10 -14.82 -10.68 -1.12
N GLU A 11 -15.30 -11.74 -0.47
CA GLU A 11 -16.74 -12.03 -0.29
C GLU A 11 -17.35 -11.22 0.87
N GLU A 12 -16.51 -10.57 1.68
CA GLU A 12 -16.98 -9.72 2.77
C GLU A 12 -17.72 -8.50 2.22
N LYS A 13 -18.81 -8.11 2.88
CA LYS A 13 -19.59 -6.93 2.48
C LYS A 13 -18.95 -5.64 2.97
N PHE A 14 -19.05 -4.58 2.18
CA PHE A 14 -18.51 -3.26 2.54
C PHE A 14 -19.07 -2.73 3.86
N ASP A 15 -20.38 -2.85 4.09
CA ASP A 15 -21.07 -2.39 5.30
C ASP A 15 -20.78 -3.23 6.54
N VAL A 16 -20.18 -4.40 6.37
CA VAL A 16 -19.71 -5.26 7.46
C VAL A 16 -18.26 -4.93 7.85
N VAL A 17 -17.42 -4.67 6.85
CA VAL A 17 -15.98 -4.46 7.08
C VAL A 17 -15.66 -3.01 7.41
N PHE A 18 -16.27 -2.05 6.70
CA PHE A 18 -15.97 -0.64 6.88
C PHE A 18 -17.00 0.04 7.79
N PRO A 19 -16.58 0.67 8.89
CA PRO A 19 -17.49 1.46 9.69
C PRO A 19 -18.05 2.63 8.87
N ALA A 20 -19.26 3.09 9.22
CA ALA A 20 -19.93 4.20 8.52
C ALA A 20 -19.10 5.49 8.50
N THR A 21 -18.23 5.68 9.49
CA THR A 21 -17.28 6.79 9.58
C THR A 21 -16.20 6.75 8.50
N VAL A 22 -15.81 5.55 8.04
CA VAL A 22 -14.87 5.35 6.93
C VAL A 22 -15.58 5.50 5.60
N LEU A 23 -16.74 4.86 5.40
CA LEU A 23 -17.49 4.89 4.14
C LEU A 23 -18.12 6.25 3.76
N LYS A 24 -17.79 7.36 4.45
CA LYS A 24 -18.38 8.68 4.21
C LYS A 24 -18.44 9.00 2.71
N GLY A 25 -19.65 9.30 2.21
CA GLY A 25 -19.91 9.58 0.79
C GLY A 25 -20.02 8.35 -0.13
N ALA A 26 -19.44 7.20 0.27
CA ALA A 26 -19.49 5.95 -0.49
C ALA A 26 -20.58 4.96 0.00
N ALA A 27 -21.10 5.12 1.22
CA ALA A 27 -21.98 4.16 1.88
C ALA A 27 -23.17 3.68 1.00
N ALA A 28 -23.86 4.60 0.34
CA ALA A 28 -24.98 4.25 -0.55
C ALA A 28 -24.52 3.48 -1.80
N ALA A 29 -23.35 3.81 -2.35
CA ALA A 29 -22.82 3.19 -3.57
C ALA A 29 -22.34 1.74 -3.34
N VAL A 30 -21.95 1.43 -2.11
CA VAL A 30 -21.39 0.12 -1.70
C VAL A 30 -22.35 -0.73 -0.88
N ALA A 31 -23.55 -0.22 -0.54
CA ALA A 31 -24.50 -0.92 0.32
C ALA A 31 -24.86 -2.31 -0.22
N GLY A 32 -24.66 -3.34 0.61
CA GLY A 32 -24.95 -4.74 0.28
C GLY A 32 -23.97 -5.38 -0.71
N LYS A 33 -22.98 -4.64 -1.20
CA LYS A 33 -21.96 -5.14 -2.13
C LYS A 33 -20.78 -5.74 -1.37
N THR A 34 -20.11 -6.66 -2.05
CA THR A 34 -18.92 -7.36 -1.58
C THR A 34 -17.65 -6.68 -2.07
N LEU A 35 -16.52 -6.86 -1.36
CA LEU A 35 -15.25 -6.23 -1.74
C LEU A 35 -14.80 -6.60 -3.16
N LYS A 36 -15.04 -7.83 -3.63
CA LYS A 36 -14.71 -8.26 -5.01
C LYS A 36 -15.42 -7.45 -6.09
N GLU A 37 -16.57 -6.87 -5.78
CA GLU A 37 -17.32 -6.03 -6.72
C GLU A 37 -16.67 -4.65 -6.90
N SER A 38 -15.70 -4.26 -6.06
CA SER A 38 -15.01 -2.96 -6.09
C SER A 38 -14.51 -2.54 -7.48
N ALA A 39 -13.98 -3.48 -8.27
CA ALA A 39 -13.48 -3.21 -9.62
C ALA A 39 -14.57 -2.73 -10.61
N SER A 40 -15.85 -3.02 -10.31
CA SER A 40 -17.00 -2.64 -11.14
C SER A 40 -17.74 -1.39 -10.63
N LEU A 41 -17.34 -0.85 -9.48
CA LEU A 41 -17.99 0.31 -8.87
C LEU A 41 -17.39 1.61 -9.41
N ASP A 42 -18.07 2.71 -9.11
CA ASP A 42 -17.54 4.04 -9.39
C ASP A 42 -16.26 4.26 -8.59
N GLY A 43 -15.13 4.18 -9.28
CA GLY A 43 -13.82 4.34 -8.68
C GLY A 43 -13.66 5.69 -8.00
N ALA A 44 -14.24 6.78 -8.53
CA ALA A 44 -14.10 8.10 -7.93
C ALA A 44 -14.75 8.14 -6.55
N VAL A 45 -15.94 7.54 -6.41
CA VAL A 45 -16.60 7.37 -5.11
C VAL A 45 -15.76 6.51 -4.18
N LEU A 46 -15.21 5.39 -4.67
CA LEU A 46 -14.39 4.50 -3.84
C LEU A 46 -13.08 5.15 -3.38
N SER A 47 -12.43 5.97 -4.22
CA SER A 47 -11.18 6.63 -3.87
C SER A 47 -11.33 7.62 -2.71
N GLY A 48 -12.54 8.17 -2.50
CA GLY A 48 -12.81 9.17 -1.47
C GLY A 48 -12.63 8.68 -0.03
N PHE A 49 -12.65 7.37 0.21
CA PHE A 49 -12.46 6.82 1.56
C PHE A 49 -11.16 6.04 1.75
N VAL A 50 -10.37 5.81 0.69
CA VAL A 50 -9.20 4.92 0.76
C VAL A 50 -8.22 5.35 1.83
N LEU A 51 -7.83 6.64 1.89
CA LEU A 51 -6.88 7.11 2.90
C LEU A 51 -7.42 6.96 4.33
N SER A 52 -8.71 7.18 4.53
CA SER A 52 -9.37 6.94 5.81
C SER A 52 -9.31 5.47 6.23
N ALA A 53 -9.58 4.55 5.30
CA ALA A 53 -9.48 3.13 5.55
C ALA A 53 -8.04 2.68 5.83
N LEU A 54 -7.05 3.18 5.08
CA LEU A 54 -5.64 2.84 5.24
C LEU A 54 -5.07 3.36 6.58
N GLY A 55 -5.57 4.47 7.11
CA GLY A 55 -5.17 5.02 8.41
C GLY A 55 -5.94 4.47 9.62
N ASP A 56 -6.93 3.60 9.41
CA ASP A 56 -7.82 3.11 10.47
C ASP A 56 -7.07 2.30 11.54
N GLU A 57 -7.55 2.32 12.79
CA GLU A 57 -6.96 1.55 13.88
C GLU A 57 -7.11 0.04 13.69
N SER A 58 -8.21 -0.38 13.06
CA SER A 58 -8.48 -1.78 12.77
C SER A 58 -7.63 -2.28 11.61
N VAL A 59 -6.80 -3.30 11.87
CA VAL A 59 -6.02 -4.00 10.83
C VAL A 59 -6.93 -4.49 9.70
N GLN A 60 -8.11 -5.02 10.05
CA GLN A 60 -9.06 -5.55 9.08
C GLN A 60 -9.59 -4.45 8.13
N VAL A 61 -9.85 -3.26 8.67
CA VAL A 61 -10.28 -2.09 7.87
C VAL A 61 -9.16 -1.64 6.93
N ARG A 62 -7.92 -1.60 7.43
CA ARG A 62 -6.74 -1.24 6.61
C ARG A 62 -6.51 -2.23 5.47
N ASP A 63 -6.56 -3.53 5.77
CA ASP A 63 -6.36 -4.57 4.76
C ASP A 63 -7.45 -4.52 3.68
N ALA A 64 -8.70 -4.26 4.09
CA ALA A 64 -9.81 -4.09 3.15
C ALA A 64 -9.67 -2.80 2.34
N GLY A 65 -9.23 -1.71 2.95
CA GLY A 65 -8.90 -0.46 2.25
C GLY A 65 -7.82 -0.69 1.19
N ALA A 66 -6.76 -1.42 1.52
CA ALA A 66 -5.69 -1.77 0.60
C ALA A 66 -6.18 -2.70 -0.53
N TYR A 67 -7.07 -3.65 -0.22
CA TYR A 67 -7.73 -4.50 -1.22
C TYR A 67 -8.52 -3.67 -2.23
N VAL A 68 -9.41 -2.79 -1.75
CA VAL A 68 -10.21 -1.90 -2.60
C VAL A 68 -9.32 -0.98 -3.42
N ALA A 69 -8.34 -0.31 -2.80
CA ALA A 69 -7.44 0.59 -3.50
C ALA A 69 -6.65 -0.11 -4.62
N SER A 70 -6.25 -1.36 -4.39
CA SER A 70 -5.53 -2.17 -5.39
C SER A 70 -6.41 -2.65 -6.55
N SER A 71 -7.74 -2.54 -6.45
CA SER A 71 -8.68 -2.86 -7.54
C SER A 71 -9.07 -1.63 -8.38
N LEU A 72 -8.86 -0.42 -7.87
CA LEU A 72 -9.15 0.84 -8.58
C LEU A 72 -8.22 1.05 -9.77
N LYS A 73 -8.67 1.82 -10.77
CA LYS A 73 -7.82 2.24 -11.91
C LYS A 73 -6.60 3.02 -11.42
N THR A 74 -5.43 2.70 -11.95
CA THR A 74 -4.15 3.28 -11.50
C THR A 74 -4.15 4.80 -11.66
N GLU A 75 -4.71 5.32 -12.76
CA GLU A 75 -4.76 6.75 -13.09
C GLU A 75 -5.62 7.55 -12.11
N LEU A 76 -6.56 6.88 -11.44
CA LEU A 76 -7.43 7.49 -10.46
C LEU A 76 -6.78 7.52 -9.06
N ILE A 77 -6.22 6.38 -8.63
CA ILE A 77 -5.76 6.23 -7.24
C ILE A 77 -4.33 6.75 -7.05
N MET A 78 -3.45 6.62 -8.05
CA MET A 78 -2.04 7.00 -7.88
C MET A 78 -1.84 8.46 -7.47
N PRO A 79 -2.53 9.46 -8.07
CA PRO A 79 -2.35 10.86 -7.65
C PRO A 79 -2.71 11.11 -6.18
N ILE A 80 -3.69 10.37 -5.64
CA ILE A 80 -4.11 10.46 -4.23
C ILE A 80 -3.01 9.90 -3.31
N LEU A 81 -2.44 8.76 -3.70
CA LEU A 81 -1.35 8.12 -2.96
C LEU A 81 -0.08 8.98 -2.99
N GLU A 82 0.27 9.55 -4.15
CA GLU A 82 1.42 10.45 -4.29
C GLU A 82 1.25 11.73 -3.48
N SER A 83 0.08 12.38 -3.58
CA SER A 83 -0.23 13.56 -2.77
C SER A 83 -0.08 13.29 -1.29
N TYR A 84 -0.47 12.10 -0.82
CA TYR A 84 -0.35 11.74 0.59
C TYR A 84 1.11 11.68 1.06
N ILE A 85 2.00 11.09 0.25
CA ILE A 85 3.44 11.00 0.56
C ILE A 85 4.10 12.38 0.45
N ASP A 86 3.80 13.13 -0.61
CA ASP A 86 4.47 14.39 -0.92
C ASP A 86 4.15 15.51 0.08
N THR A 87 3.11 15.35 0.88
CA THR A 87 2.67 16.31 1.91
C THR A 87 2.90 15.81 3.34
N ASP A 88 3.66 14.73 3.51
CA ASP A 88 3.92 14.10 4.81
C ASP A 88 2.63 13.81 5.59
N GLY A 89 1.67 13.16 4.92
CA GLY A 89 0.40 12.74 5.51
C GLY A 89 -0.77 13.71 5.30
N ASN A 90 -0.71 14.61 4.30
CA ASN A 90 -1.75 15.60 3.98
C ASN A 90 -2.14 16.49 5.18
N GLY A 91 -1.18 16.82 6.06
CA GLY A 91 -1.42 17.61 7.27
C GLY A 91 -2.15 16.85 8.39
N GLU A 92 -2.09 15.52 8.38
CA GLU A 92 -2.56 14.68 9.48
C GLU A 92 -1.81 15.04 10.78
N ALA A 93 -2.57 15.31 11.85
CA ALA A 93 -2.02 15.68 13.15
C ALA A 93 -1.75 14.45 14.03
N ASP A 94 -2.49 13.36 13.80
CA ASP A 94 -2.27 12.07 14.45
C ASP A 94 -1.16 11.30 13.71
N LEU A 95 0.05 11.34 14.26
CA LEU A 95 1.22 10.68 13.68
C LEU A 95 1.04 9.16 13.55
N ASP A 96 0.33 8.50 14.47
CA ASP A 96 0.11 7.06 14.38
C ASP A 96 -0.85 6.74 13.22
N ARG A 97 -1.87 7.58 13.02
CA ARG A 97 -2.75 7.48 11.85
C ARG A 97 -1.98 7.76 10.56
N ALA A 98 -1.07 8.74 10.58
CA ALA A 98 -0.24 9.07 9.43
C ALA A 98 0.64 7.90 9.01
N ASP A 99 1.33 7.28 9.97
CA ASP A 99 2.15 6.09 9.76
C ASP A 99 1.34 4.90 9.22
N ARG A 100 0.15 4.64 9.79
CA ARG A 100 -0.73 3.57 9.30
C ARG A 100 -1.14 3.79 7.84
N ALA A 101 -1.54 5.01 7.50
CA ALA A 101 -1.92 5.35 6.14
C ALA A 101 -0.73 5.29 5.18
N ALA A 102 0.43 5.85 5.55
CA ALA A 102 1.66 5.76 4.74
C ALA A 102 2.09 4.31 4.49
N ALA A 103 1.99 3.45 5.50
CA ALA A 103 2.25 2.02 5.37
C ALA A 103 1.27 1.36 4.38
N GLY A 104 -0.02 1.68 4.48
CA GLY A 104 -1.02 1.24 3.52
C GLY A 104 -0.75 1.71 2.09
N VAL A 105 -0.37 2.98 1.93
CA VAL A 105 0.01 3.58 0.65
C VAL A 105 1.18 2.84 0.01
N ALA A 106 2.24 2.57 0.78
CA ALA A 106 3.43 1.85 0.30
C ALA A 106 3.07 0.46 -0.26
N LEU A 107 2.22 -0.27 0.46
CA LEU A 107 1.74 -1.59 0.06
C LEU A 107 0.89 -1.51 -1.23
N VAL A 108 -0.03 -0.55 -1.30
CA VAL A 108 -0.91 -0.39 -2.47
C VAL A 108 -0.11 -0.02 -3.71
N MET A 109 0.86 0.90 -3.61
CA MET A 109 1.72 1.27 -4.75
C MET A 109 2.42 0.05 -5.35
N GLY A 110 2.99 -0.83 -4.52
CA GLY A 110 3.64 -2.06 -4.99
C GLY A 110 2.68 -3.00 -5.70
N ARG A 111 1.46 -3.18 -5.17
CA ARG A 111 0.40 -3.98 -5.80
C ARG A 111 -0.07 -3.39 -7.13
N LEU A 112 -0.19 -2.08 -7.22
CA LEU A 112 -0.55 -1.39 -8.46
C LEU A 112 0.51 -1.57 -9.53
N ALA A 113 1.80 -1.48 -9.17
CA ALA A 113 2.90 -1.74 -10.10
C ALA A 113 2.89 -3.20 -10.59
N ASN A 114 2.72 -4.16 -9.69
CA ASN A 114 2.59 -5.58 -10.04
C ASN A 114 1.44 -5.85 -11.03
N ARG A 115 0.30 -5.17 -10.83
CA ARG A 115 -0.86 -5.30 -11.73
C ARG A 115 -0.64 -4.64 -13.08
N ASN A 116 -0.04 -3.45 -13.10
CA ASN A 116 0.09 -2.62 -14.31
C ASN A 116 1.25 -3.07 -15.20
N LYS A 117 2.40 -3.46 -14.61
CA LYS A 117 3.59 -3.99 -15.29
C LYS A 117 4.24 -3.06 -16.34
N GLU A 118 3.79 -1.81 -16.45
CA GLU A 118 4.43 -0.81 -17.32
C GLU A 118 5.75 -0.34 -16.70
N ARG A 119 6.84 -0.36 -17.49
CA ARG A 119 8.20 -0.21 -16.97
C ARG A 119 8.45 1.17 -16.37
N ALA A 120 8.00 2.24 -17.01
CA ALA A 120 8.21 3.60 -16.51
C ALA A 120 7.45 3.82 -15.19
N PHE A 121 6.20 3.36 -15.11
CA PHE A 121 5.39 3.38 -13.90
C PHE A 121 6.02 2.57 -12.77
N CYS A 122 6.47 1.34 -13.06
CA CYS A 122 7.17 0.50 -12.08
C CYS A 122 8.42 1.21 -11.53
N LYS A 123 9.18 1.90 -12.38
CA LYS A 123 10.37 2.65 -11.95
C LYS A 123 10.02 3.84 -11.06
N THR A 124 8.93 4.56 -11.36
CA THR A 124 8.42 5.63 -10.49
C THR A 124 8.02 5.07 -9.12
N VAL A 125 7.26 3.97 -9.10
CA VAL A 125 6.84 3.30 -7.86
C VAL A 125 8.03 2.80 -7.04
N GLU A 126 9.05 2.23 -7.70
CA GLU A 126 10.31 1.80 -7.09
C GLU A 126 10.91 2.93 -6.24
N LEU A 127 11.10 4.10 -6.83
CA LEU A 127 11.70 5.26 -6.17
C LEU A 127 10.86 5.70 -4.97
N ARG A 128 9.53 5.75 -5.11
CA ARG A 128 8.61 6.13 -4.02
C ARG A 128 8.68 5.15 -2.85
N ILE A 129 8.64 3.84 -3.12
CA ILE A 129 8.72 2.80 -2.09
C ILE A 129 10.10 2.80 -1.41
N CYS A 130 11.18 2.94 -2.18
CA CYS A 130 12.53 3.00 -1.63
C CYS A 130 12.71 4.19 -0.68
N ASN A 131 12.13 5.35 -1.00
CA ASN A 131 12.16 6.50 -0.07
C ASN A 131 11.41 6.21 1.23
N LEU A 132 10.28 5.49 1.18
CA LEU A 132 9.51 5.13 2.37
C LEU A 132 10.25 4.15 3.30
N LEU A 133 11.24 3.39 2.81
CA LEU A 133 12.08 2.55 3.67
C LEU A 133 12.93 3.38 4.65
N TYR A 134 13.13 4.66 4.37
CA TYR A 134 13.87 5.56 5.26
C TYR A 134 12.97 6.30 6.26
N CYS A 135 11.64 6.12 6.20
CA CYS A 135 10.71 6.63 7.20
C CYS A 135 11.10 6.12 8.60
N PRO A 136 11.06 6.93 9.67
CA PRO A 136 11.38 6.45 11.03
C PRO A 136 10.48 5.31 11.54
N SER A 137 9.26 5.20 11.00
CA SER A 137 8.26 4.23 11.41
C SER A 137 8.57 2.81 10.92
N ASP A 138 8.76 1.87 11.84
CA ASP A 138 8.98 0.46 11.50
C ASP A 138 7.75 -0.16 10.78
N LEU A 139 6.54 0.34 11.04
CA LEU A 139 5.33 -0.10 10.33
C LEU A 139 5.39 0.29 8.85
N VAL A 140 5.75 1.55 8.54
CA VAL A 140 5.91 2.04 7.18
C VAL A 140 7.00 1.27 6.46
N ARG A 141 8.15 1.06 7.11
CA ARG A 141 9.27 0.28 6.55
C ARG A 141 8.87 -1.15 6.20
N ALA A 142 8.18 -1.83 7.11
CA ALA A 142 7.71 -3.20 6.88
C ALA A 142 6.76 -3.29 5.68
N LYS A 143 5.80 -2.36 5.57
CA LYS A 143 4.87 -2.34 4.43
C LYS A 143 5.49 -1.85 3.13
N ALA A 144 6.47 -0.95 3.19
CA ALA A 144 7.29 -0.59 2.04
C ALA A 144 8.09 -1.80 1.52
N ALA A 145 8.67 -2.62 2.41
CA ALA A 145 9.33 -3.86 2.01
C ALA A 145 8.35 -4.87 1.36
N GLU A 146 7.11 -4.98 1.88
CA GLU A 146 6.06 -5.79 1.24
C GLU A 146 5.66 -5.25 -0.15
N GLY A 147 5.52 -3.93 -0.29
CA GLY A 147 5.25 -3.28 -1.57
C GLY A 147 6.38 -3.49 -2.57
N LEU A 148 7.63 -3.36 -2.12
CA LEU A 148 8.83 -3.63 -2.91
C LEU A 148 8.87 -5.08 -3.38
N SER A 149 8.53 -6.03 -2.51
CA SER A 149 8.45 -7.44 -2.88
C SER A 149 7.46 -7.70 -4.02
N ALA A 150 6.29 -7.06 -4.00
CA ALA A 150 5.31 -7.16 -5.09
C ALA A 150 5.82 -6.53 -6.40
N LEU A 151 6.52 -5.40 -6.32
CA LEU A 151 7.14 -4.75 -7.47
C LEU A 151 8.23 -5.62 -8.11
N ILE A 152 9.10 -6.22 -7.29
CA ILE A 152 10.25 -7.01 -7.75
C ILE A 152 9.83 -8.19 -8.65
N GLN A 153 8.64 -8.75 -8.43
CA GLN A 153 8.09 -9.84 -9.24
C GLN A 153 7.81 -9.45 -10.71
N VAL A 154 7.73 -8.17 -11.03
CA VAL A 154 7.36 -7.69 -12.38
C VAL A 154 8.40 -6.82 -13.06
N ILE A 155 9.47 -6.42 -12.35
CA ILE A 155 10.58 -5.69 -12.96
C ILE A 155 11.63 -6.65 -13.52
N PRO A 156 12.50 -6.18 -14.44
CA PRO A 156 13.59 -6.99 -14.96
C PRO A 156 14.56 -7.46 -13.87
N ALA A 157 15.13 -8.66 -14.07
CA ALA A 157 16.02 -9.27 -13.09
C ALA A 157 17.29 -8.44 -12.85
N GLU A 158 17.77 -7.70 -13.86
CA GLU A 158 18.90 -6.78 -13.71
C GLU A 158 18.58 -5.62 -12.74
N ASP A 159 17.37 -5.09 -12.79
CA ASP A 159 16.92 -3.99 -11.93
C ASP A 159 16.76 -4.49 -10.48
N ALA A 160 16.19 -5.69 -10.30
CA ALA A 160 16.09 -6.33 -8.98
C ALA A 160 17.47 -6.64 -8.36
N LYS A 161 18.43 -7.12 -9.15
CA LYS A 161 19.81 -7.36 -8.70
C LYS A 161 20.53 -6.06 -8.34
N ALA A 162 20.28 -4.98 -9.08
CA ALA A 162 20.84 -3.67 -8.77
C ALA A 162 20.36 -3.16 -7.41
N LEU A 163 19.06 -3.30 -7.11
CA LEU A 163 18.49 -2.96 -5.80
C LEU A 163 19.06 -3.82 -4.67
N LEU A 164 19.21 -5.13 -4.90
CA LEU A 164 19.83 -6.03 -3.92
C LEU A 164 21.25 -5.56 -3.56
N GLU A 165 22.07 -5.25 -4.57
CA GLU A 165 23.44 -4.78 -4.37
C GLU A 165 23.50 -3.38 -3.76
N GLN A 166 22.55 -2.51 -4.10
CA GLN A 166 22.42 -1.20 -3.47
C GLN A 166 22.21 -1.35 -1.95
N PHE A 167 21.15 -2.05 -1.53
CA PHE A 167 20.85 -2.19 -0.10
C PHE A 167 21.94 -2.98 0.65
N ARG A 168 22.60 -3.94 0.00
CA ARG A 168 23.75 -4.66 0.59
C ARG A 168 24.91 -3.70 0.91
N LYS A 169 25.15 -2.71 0.06
CA LYS A 169 26.19 -1.68 0.27
C LYS A 169 25.77 -0.64 1.30
N GLU A 170 24.49 -0.34 1.39
CA GLU A 170 23.94 0.62 2.36
C GLU A 170 23.82 0.04 3.78
N LEU A 171 23.81 -1.29 3.93
CA LEU A 171 23.65 -1.98 5.22
C LEU A 171 24.66 -1.55 6.31
N PRO A 172 25.97 -1.34 6.06
CA PRO A 172 26.89 -0.79 7.06
C PRO A 172 26.82 0.75 7.21
N GLY A 173 25.88 1.41 6.52
CA GLY A 173 25.78 2.87 6.42
C GLY A 173 25.02 3.54 7.56
N ALA A 174 24.51 4.75 7.28
CA ALA A 174 23.88 5.61 8.28
C ALA A 174 22.49 5.12 8.75
N ASP A 175 21.73 4.44 7.89
CA ASP A 175 20.45 3.79 8.26
C ASP A 175 20.46 2.29 7.89
N PRO A 176 21.09 1.45 8.73
CA PRO A 176 21.15 0.00 8.49
C PRO A 176 19.78 -0.67 8.51
N LYS A 177 18.78 -0.07 9.19
CA LYS A 177 17.43 -0.63 9.27
C LYS A 177 16.70 -0.48 7.94
N ALA A 178 16.74 0.71 7.34
CA ALA A 178 16.16 0.95 6.01
C ALA A 178 16.72 -0.05 4.98
N ALA A 179 18.04 -0.21 4.95
CA ALA A 179 18.72 -1.17 4.09
C ALA A 179 18.29 -2.63 4.37
N ALA A 180 18.15 -3.03 5.64
CA ALA A 180 17.70 -4.37 6.00
C ALA A 180 16.26 -4.66 5.53
N TYR A 181 15.33 -3.72 5.69
CA TYR A 181 13.97 -3.85 5.16
C TYR A 181 13.96 -3.91 3.62
N GLY A 182 14.76 -3.07 2.96
CA GLY A 182 14.95 -3.10 1.52
C GLY A 182 15.44 -4.46 1.02
N LEU A 183 16.51 -5.00 1.63
CA LEU A 183 17.02 -6.36 1.35
C LEU A 183 15.93 -7.42 1.52
N ALA A 184 15.19 -7.38 2.63
CA ALA A 184 14.12 -8.33 2.89
C ALA A 184 13.03 -8.28 1.81
N GLY A 185 12.62 -7.07 1.39
CA GLY A 185 11.65 -6.86 0.32
C GLY A 185 12.13 -7.43 -1.02
N VAL A 186 13.38 -7.13 -1.40
CA VAL A 186 13.97 -7.64 -2.65
C VAL A 186 14.08 -9.16 -2.65
N VAL A 187 14.66 -9.76 -1.59
CA VAL A 187 14.83 -11.21 -1.49
C VAL A 187 13.49 -11.93 -1.51
N LYS A 188 12.49 -11.42 -0.78
CA LYS A 188 11.13 -11.99 -0.79
C LYS A 188 10.54 -11.92 -2.20
N GLY A 189 10.66 -10.80 -2.90
CA GLY A 189 10.17 -10.65 -4.26
C GLY A 189 10.83 -11.60 -5.27
N LEU A 190 12.14 -11.86 -5.13
CA LEU A 190 12.88 -12.80 -5.97
C LEU A 190 12.53 -14.28 -5.73
N THR A 191 11.88 -14.59 -4.61
CA THR A 191 11.57 -15.97 -4.17
C THR A 191 10.07 -16.27 -4.12
N SER A 192 9.23 -15.30 -4.47
CA SER A 192 7.76 -15.43 -4.56
C SER A 192 7.33 -15.82 -5.96
#